data_AF-A0A6M0CFQ7-F1
#
_entry.id   AF-A0A6M0CFQ7-F1
#
_cell.length_a   1.000
_cell.length_b   1.000
_cell.length_c   1.000
_cell.angle_alpha   90.00
_cell.angle_beta   90.00
_cell.angle_gamma   90.00
#
_symmetry.space_group_name_H-M   'P 1'
#
loop_
_entity.id
_entity.type
_entity.pdbx_description
1 polymer ?
#
loop_
_entity_poly.entity_id
_entity_poly.type
_entity_poly.pdbx_seq_one_letter_code
_entity_poly.pdbx_strand_id
1 'polypeptide(L)' 'FDHNNSPNLNDEIEKLTLELVNLPFTEQREVWAALGMSYIPSVIYKVRMVVFTDTDSLGIDADITDVEVISQNL' A
#
# COMPACT_ATOMS: atom_id res chain seq x y z
N PHE A 1 7.35 -8.16 -0.39
CA PHE A 1 6.15 -8.62 -1.09
C PHE A 1 5.61 -7.47 -1.88
N ASP A 2 5.33 -7.71 -3.15
CA ASP A 2 4.81 -6.77 -4.14
C ASP A 2 3.98 -7.57 -5.15
N HIS A 3 3.36 -6.92 -6.13
CA HIS A 3 2.51 -7.60 -7.12
C HIS A 3 3.25 -8.63 -7.98
N ASN A 4 4.59 -8.62 -8.04
CA ASN A 4 5.36 -9.61 -8.79
C ASN A 4 5.37 -10.99 -8.11
N ASN A 5 5.44 -11.01 -6.77
CA ASN A 5 5.48 -12.25 -5.98
C ASN A 5 4.21 -12.51 -5.17
N SER A 6 3.30 -11.55 -5.12
CA SER A 6 2.01 -11.64 -4.46
C SER A 6 0.93 -11.00 -5.35
N PRO A 7 0.52 -11.67 -6.45
CA PRO A 7 -0.42 -11.09 -7.42
C PRO A 7 -1.80 -10.76 -6.83
N ASN A 8 -2.18 -11.43 -5.75
CA ASN A 8 -3.45 -11.20 -5.04
C ASN A 8 -3.33 -10.14 -3.93
N LEU A 9 -2.20 -9.43 -3.83
CA LEU A 9 -2.06 -8.29 -2.92
C LEU A 9 -3.02 -7.19 -3.38
N ASN A 10 -3.69 -6.53 -2.44
CA ASN A 10 -4.61 -5.43 -2.75
C ASN A 10 -3.88 -4.35 -3.55
N ASP A 11 -4.51 -3.83 -4.61
CA ASP A 11 -3.96 -2.82 -5.52
C ASP A 11 -3.54 -1.52 -4.82
N GLU A 12 -4.10 -1.22 -3.64
CA GLU A 12 -3.69 -0.08 -2.81
C GLU A 12 -2.34 -0.30 -2.10
N ILE A 13 -1.80 -1.52 -2.11
CA ILE A 13 -0.57 -1.89 -1.41
C ILE A 13 0.56 -2.11 -2.42
N GLU A 14 1.39 -1.09 -2.62
CA GLU A 14 2.53 -1.19 -3.55
C GLU A 14 3.58 -2.22 -3.09
N LYS A 15 3.96 -2.18 -1.80
CA LYS A 15 5.02 -3.03 -1.26
C LYS A 15 4.92 -3.23 0.25
N LEU A 16 5.04 -4.49 0.67
CA LEU A 16 5.22 -4.89 2.08
C LEU A 16 6.64 -5.39 2.34
N THR A 17 7.23 -4.91 3.42
CA THR A 17 8.48 -5.44 3.98
C THR A 17 8.16 -6.23 5.24
N LEU A 18 8.56 -7.51 5.28
CA LEU A 18 8.43 -8.37 6.45
C LEU A 18 9.80 -8.62 7.08
N GLU A 19 9.90 -8.41 8.38
CA GLU A 19 11.10 -8.65 9.17
C GLU A 19 10.77 -9.67 10.25
N LEU A 20 11.50 -10.79 10.30
CA LEU A 20 11.34 -11.78 11.36
C LEU A 20 11.86 -11.19 12.68
N VAL A 21 11.00 -11.14 13.70
CA VAL A 21 11.38 -10.64 15.02
C VAL A 21 11.54 -11.81 15.97
N ASN A 22 12.77 -12.00 16.46
CA ASN A 22 13.05 -13.01 17.47
C ASN A 22 12.98 -12.40 18.87
N LEU A 23 11.76 -12.31 19.42
CA LEU A 23 11.55 -11.85 20.79
C LEU A 23 11.99 -12.93 21.80
N PRO A 24 12.50 -12.55 23.00
CA PRO A 24 12.66 -13.49 24.11
C PRO A 24 11.34 -14.17 24.47
N PHE A 25 11.40 -15.39 25.01
CA PHE A 25 10.20 -16.18 25.34
C PHE A 25 9.22 -15.46 26.27
N THR A 26 9.72 -14.68 27.23
CA THR A 26 8.90 -13.88 28.14
C THR A 26 8.07 -12.84 27.38
N GLU A 27 8.70 -12.10 26.47
CA GLU A 27 8.02 -11.08 25.65
C GLU A 27 7.05 -11.72 24.66
N GLN A 28 7.38 -12.88 24.08
CA GLN A 28 6.44 -13.63 23.24
C GLN A 28 5.17 -14.00 24.02
N ARG A 29 5.30 -14.44 25.28
CA ARG A 29 4.14 -14.76 26.13
C ARG A 29 3.30 -13.54 26.44
N GLU A 30 3.91 -12.38 26.64
CA GLU A 30 3.20 -11.12 26.88
C GLU A 30 2.34 -10.70 25.69
N VAL A 31 2.82 -10.90 24.45
CA VAL A 31 2.03 -10.65 23.23
C VAL A 31 0.74 -11.47 23.23
N TRP A 32 0.82 -12.78 23.48
CA TRP A 32 -0.37 -13.64 23.51
C TRP A 32 -1.28 -13.34 24.70
N ALA A 33 -0.70 -13.04 25.87
CA ALA A 33 -1.45 -12.66 27.06
C ALA A 33 -2.24 -11.35 26.85
N ALA A 34 -1.66 -10.37 26.15
CA ALA A 34 -2.35 -9.13 25.78
C ALA A 34 -3.57 -9.36 24.87
N LEU A 35 -3.56 -10.46 24.10
CA LEU A 35 -4.68 -10.90 23.27
C LEU A 35 -5.68 -11.82 24.02
N GLY A 36 -5.51 -12.02 25.33
CA GLY A 36 -6.34 -12.90 26.14
C GLY A 36 -6.13 -14.39 25.87
N MET A 37 -5.02 -14.76 25.23
CA MET A 37 -4.69 -16.12 24.84
C MET A 37 -3.51 -16.68 25.63
N SER A 38 -3.49 -18.00 25.82
CA SER A 38 -2.25 -18.68 26.20
C SER A 38 -1.26 -18.65 25.04
N TYR A 39 0.04 -18.67 25.35
CA TYR A 39 1.08 -18.79 24.33
C TYR A 39 0.82 -19.97 23.38
N ILE A 40 0.90 -19.70 22.07
CA ILE A 40 0.83 -20.70 21.02
C ILE A 40 2.13 -20.68 20.19
N PRO A 41 2.63 -21.84 19.71
CA PRO A 41 3.80 -21.91 18.84
C PRO A 41 3.56 -21.10 17.56
N SER A 42 4.35 -20.05 17.37
CA SER A 42 4.12 -19.04 16.33
C SER A 42 5.41 -18.30 15.99
N VAL A 43 5.38 -17.57 14.89
CA VAL A 43 6.50 -16.73 14.42
C VAL A 43 6.01 -15.29 14.34
N ILE A 44 6.77 -14.35 14.90
CA ILE A 44 6.41 -12.93 14.94
C ILE A 44 7.12 -12.18 13.83
N TYR A 45 6.35 -11.48 12.99
CA TYR A 45 6.89 -10.62 11.94
C TYR A 45 6.52 -9.17 12.19
N LYS A 46 7.48 -8.27 11.96
CA LYS A 46 7.21 -6.84 11.82
C LYS A 46 6.90 -6.54 10.36
N VAL A 47 5.70 -6.04 10.11
CA VAL A 47 5.24 -5.63 8.78
C VAL A 47 5.45 -4.13 8.63
N ARG A 48 6.03 -3.69 7.51
CA ARG A 48 6.19 -2.26 7.16
C ARG A 48 5.66 -2.01 5.76
N MET A 49 4.99 -0.88 5.58
CA MET A 49 4.40 -0.43 4.32
C MET A 49 4.57 1.09 4.20
N VAL A 50 4.81 1.58 2.98
CA VAL A 50 4.76 3.00 2.65
C VAL A 50 3.72 3.15 1.54
N VAL A 51 2.77 4.07 1.71
CA VAL A 51 1.71 4.35 0.74
C VAL A 51 1.84 5.80 0.32
N PHE A 52 1.91 6.04 -0.98
CA PHE A 52 1.81 7.38 -1.56
C PHE A 52 0.41 7.52 -2.16
N THR A 53 -0.41 8.40 -1.59
CA THR A 53 -1.75 8.69 -2.10
C THR A 53 -1.75 10.11 -2.63
N ASP A 54 -1.82 10.26 -3.96
CA ASP A 54 -2.09 11.55 -4.58
C ASP A 54 -3.60 11.66 -4.79
N THR A 55 -4.27 12.46 -3.96
CA THR A 55 -5.74 12.57 -3.96
C THR A 55 -6.23 13.86 -4.65
N ASP A 56 -5.32 14.78 -4.98
CA ASP A 56 -5.65 16.11 -5.50
C ASP A 56 -4.72 16.48 -6.66
N SER A 57 -4.83 15.73 -7.76
CA SER A 57 -4.44 16.29 -9.05
C SER A 57 -5.65 17.05 -9.60
N LEU A 58 -5.62 18.38 -9.48
CA LEU A 58 -6.51 19.25 -10.25
C LEU A 58 -6.18 19.04 -11.74
N GLY A 59 -6.87 18.09 -12.36
CA GLY A 59 -6.83 17.89 -13.80
C GLY A 59 -7.30 19.17 -14.47
N ILE A 60 -6.37 19.93 -15.03
CA ILE A 60 -6.68 21.07 -15.89
C ILE A 60 -7.12 20.49 -17.23
N ASP A 61 -8.33 19.92 -17.28
CA ASP A 61 -8.93 19.48 -18.53
C ASP A 61 -9.55 20.71 -19.21
N ALA A 62 -8.68 21.54 -19.80
CA ALA A 62 -9.12 22.58 -20.71
C ALA A 62 -9.48 21.89 -22.03
N ASP A 63 -10.72 21.39 -22.11
CA ASP A 63 -11.29 20.87 -23.34
C ASP A 63 -11.27 21.99 -24.40
N ILE A 64 -10.42 21.86 -25.43
CA ILE A 64 -10.37 22.81 -26.55
C ILE A 64 -11.63 22.56 -27.39
N THR A 65 -12.71 23.24 -27.03
CA THR A 65 -14.04 23.01 -27.62
C THR A 65 -14.31 23.81 -28.88
N ASP A 66 -13.43 24.71 -29.32
CA ASP A 66 -13.63 25.41 -30.59
C ASP A 66 -12.32 25.66 -31.32
N VAL A 67 -12.19 25.00 -32.48
CA VAL A 67 -11.18 25.31 -33.50
C VAL A 67 -11.94 25.85 -34.71
N GLU A 68 -12.05 27.17 -34.82
CA GLU A 68 -12.62 27.80 -36.01
C GLU A 68 -11.50 27.96 -37.08
N VAL A 69 -11.52 27.09 -38.08
CA VAL A 69 -10.58 27.15 -39.21
C VAL A 69 -11.07 28.18 -40.22
N ILE A 70 -10.51 29.39 -40.18
CA ILE A 70 -10.82 30.43 -41.17
C ILE A 70 -10.05 30.13 -42.47
N SER A 71 -10.74 29.61 -43.47
CA SER A 71 -10.19 29.47 -44.83
C SER A 71 -10.34 30.78 -45.60
N GLN A 72 -9.24 31.51 -45.82
CA GLN A 72 -9.20 32.59 -46.80
C GLN A 72 -9.09 31.98 -48.20
N ASN A 73 -10.20 31.98 -48.96
CA ASN A 73 -10.15 31.80 -50.40
C ASN A 73 -9.68 33.11 -51.05
N LEU A 74 -8.59 33.05 -51.81
CA LEU A 74 -8.27 33.99 -52.88
C LEU A 74 -8.01 33.22 -54.17
#